data_AF-A0A9D8JNG2-F1
#
_entry.id   AF-A0A9D8JNG2-F1
#
_cell.length_a   1.000
_cell.length_b   1.000
_cell.length_c   1.000
_cell.angle_alpha   90.00
_cell.angle_beta   90.00
_cell.angle_gamma   90.00
#
_symmetry.space_group_name_H-M   'P 1'
#
loop_
_entity.id
_entity.type
_entity.pdbx_description
1 polymer ?
#
loop_
_entity_poly.entity_id
_entity_poly.type
_entity_poly.pdbx_seq_one_letter_code
_entity_poly.pdbx_strand_id
1 'polypeptide(L)'
;MIEDYPRTLLELERRFTSEEACRQYLFALRWVEGFVCPRCGGKTAWPMSRGLWLCADCRHQTSVTAGTVFQDSHLPLTTWFRAMWYVTSQKNGVSALGLQRALGLRSYKTAWAMLHKLRRAMVRPGRDRLHGTVEVDETYWGSEEQGVVGRLTYEKALIVVAAEEDGGGIGRIRLRRIPDLSQASLHGFIAQAIEPGSTVRTDGLNAYLGLEGYTHDRRIQRRQLQGEHLLPRVHRVVSLLKRWLLGTHQGAIGQEHLDYYLDEFTFRFNRRKSTSRGKLFYRLVQQAVQVEPVTFASMIRPQSLGVG
;
A
#
# COMPACT_ATOMS: atom_id res chain seq x y z
N MET A 1 -15.51 19.18 4.01
CA MET A 1 -16.16 18.13 3.20
C MET A 1 -16.71 17.05 4.12
N ILE A 2 -17.97 16.67 3.93
CA ILE A 2 -18.58 15.54 4.65
C ILE A 2 -18.05 14.25 4.02
N GLU A 3 -17.47 13.35 4.81
CA GLU A 3 -17.05 12.03 4.32
C GLU A 3 -18.32 11.21 4.02
N ASP A 4 -18.60 10.96 2.74
CA ASP A 4 -19.74 10.14 2.29
C ASP A 4 -19.27 8.75 1.86
N TYR A 5 -19.70 7.72 2.58
CA TYR A 5 -19.33 6.33 2.30
C TYR A 5 -20.37 5.32 2.80
N PRO A 6 -20.50 4.15 2.14
CA PRO A 6 -21.39 3.09 2.59
C PRO A 6 -20.91 2.49 3.91
N ARG A 7 -21.80 2.26 4.87
CA ARG A 7 -21.46 1.68 6.18
C ARG A 7 -21.47 0.15 6.18
N THR A 8 -22.27 -0.45 5.31
CA THR A 8 -22.45 -1.90 5.19
C THR A 8 -22.37 -2.36 3.73
N LEU A 9 -22.20 -3.68 3.53
CA LEU A 9 -22.21 -4.27 2.18
C LEU A 9 -23.55 -4.02 1.48
N LEU A 10 -24.68 -4.15 2.19
CA LEU A 10 -26.00 -3.90 1.62
C LEU A 10 -26.17 -2.44 1.17
N GLU A 11 -25.60 -1.50 1.93
CA GLU A 11 -25.60 -0.09 1.53
C GLU A 11 -24.72 0.15 0.29
N LEU A 12 -23.54 -0.47 0.22
CA LEU A 12 -22.68 -0.42 -0.96
C LEU A 12 -23.43 -0.93 -2.20
N GLU A 13 -24.03 -2.11 -2.12
CA GLU A 13 -24.78 -2.71 -3.22
C GLU A 13 -25.95 -1.83 -3.68
N ARG A 14 -26.70 -1.26 -2.74
CA ARG A 14 -27.81 -0.33 -3.04
C ARG A 14 -27.35 0.97 -3.70
N ARG A 15 -26.21 1.51 -3.27
CA ARG A 15 -25.69 2.79 -3.78
C ARG A 15 -25.02 2.65 -5.13
N PHE A 16 -24.37 1.51 -5.39
CA PHE A 16 -23.53 1.29 -6.55
C PHE A 16 -24.07 0.16 -7.42
N THR A 17 -25.37 0.24 -7.73
CA THR A 17 -26.09 -0.72 -8.59
C THR A 17 -25.77 -0.57 -10.07
N SER A 18 -25.31 0.62 -10.51
CA SER A 18 -25.08 0.95 -11.92
C SER A 18 -23.71 1.56 -12.17
N GLU A 19 -23.23 1.45 -13.41
CA GLU A 19 -21.98 2.10 -13.85
C GLU A 19 -22.03 3.63 -13.67
N GLU A 20 -23.20 4.23 -13.88
CA GLU A 20 -23.38 5.68 -13.76
C GLU A 20 -23.22 6.15 -12.31
N ALA A 21 -23.82 5.43 -11.35
CA ALA A 21 -23.66 5.74 -9.93
C ALA A 21 -22.19 5.65 -9.48
N CYS A 22 -21.46 4.65 -9.98
CA CYS A 22 -20.02 4.53 -9.73
C CYS A 22 -19.25 5.71 -10.35
N ARG A 23 -19.54 6.10 -11.59
CA ARG A 23 -18.86 7.22 -12.28
C ARG A 23 -19.07 8.54 -11.57
N GLN A 24 -20.29 8.84 -11.13
CA GLN A 24 -20.62 10.06 -10.39
C GLN A 24 -19.86 10.11 -9.06
N TYR A 25 -19.79 8.98 -8.35
CA TYR A 25 -19.03 8.89 -7.12
C TYR A 25 -17.52 9.06 -7.36
N LEU A 26 -16.95 8.43 -8.39
CA LEU A 26 -15.55 8.66 -8.77
C LEU A 26 -15.29 10.11 -9.16
N PHE A 27 -16.26 10.77 -9.83
CA PHE A 27 -16.13 12.16 -10.26
C PHE A 27 -16.00 13.07 -9.04
N ALA A 28 -16.91 12.93 -8.07
CA ALA A 28 -16.89 13.71 -6.84
C ALA A 28 -15.59 13.53 -6.03
N LEU A 29 -15.00 12.33 -6.04
CA LEU A 29 -13.75 12.05 -5.34
C LEU A 29 -12.51 12.56 -6.08
N ARG A 30 -12.51 12.48 -7.41
CA ARG A 30 -11.38 12.89 -8.25
C ARG A 30 -11.30 14.41 -8.38
N TRP A 31 -12.46 15.05 -8.52
CA TRP A 31 -12.64 16.44 -8.89
C TRP A 31 -13.53 17.13 -7.85
N VAL A 32 -12.97 17.28 -6.65
CA VAL A 32 -13.67 17.79 -5.46
C VAL A 32 -14.34 19.15 -5.69
N GLU A 33 -13.68 20.03 -6.44
CA GLU A 33 -14.16 21.39 -6.74
C GLU A 33 -14.80 21.49 -8.14
N GLY A 34 -15.15 20.35 -8.74
CA GLY A 34 -15.58 20.27 -10.14
C GLY A 34 -14.46 19.87 -11.08
N PHE A 35 -14.83 19.63 -12.35
CA PHE A 35 -13.96 19.05 -13.38
C PHE A 35 -12.62 19.79 -13.48
N VAL A 36 -11.52 19.05 -13.64
CA VAL A 36 -10.20 19.59 -13.98
C VAL A 36 -9.61 18.78 -15.13
N CYS A 37 -9.35 19.46 -16.25
CA CYS A 37 -8.78 18.82 -17.42
C CYS A 37 -7.37 18.30 -17.11
N PRO A 38 -7.08 17.00 -17.33
CA PRO A 38 -5.75 16.45 -17.07
C PRO A 38 -4.66 16.98 -18.03
N ARG A 39 -5.06 17.61 -19.15
CA ARG A 39 -4.12 18.13 -20.16
C ARG A 39 -3.75 19.59 -19.96
N CYS A 40 -4.73 20.45 -19.65
CA CYS A 40 -4.52 21.91 -19.58
C CYS A 40 -4.91 22.55 -18.24
N GLY A 41 -5.44 21.78 -17.28
CA GLY A 41 -5.92 22.31 -15.99
C GLY A 41 -7.24 23.09 -16.05
N GLY A 42 -7.85 23.21 -17.24
CA GLY A 42 -9.13 23.89 -17.46
C GLY A 42 -10.26 23.33 -16.61
N LYS A 43 -11.14 24.19 -16.09
CA LYS A 43 -12.21 23.83 -15.15
C LYS A 43 -13.59 23.63 -15.77
N THR A 44 -13.74 24.01 -17.04
CA THR A 44 -15.02 23.92 -17.76
C THR A 44 -14.99 22.74 -18.73
N ALA A 45 -16.04 21.93 -18.73
CA ALA A 45 -16.23 20.83 -19.66
C ALA A 45 -17.69 20.56 -19.97
N TRP A 46 -17.95 19.92 -21.11
CA TRP A 46 -19.26 19.40 -21.47
C TRP A 46 -19.30 17.88 -21.30
N PRO A 47 -20.33 17.33 -20.64
CA PRO A 47 -20.54 15.90 -20.60
C PRO A 47 -20.87 15.39 -22.00
N MET A 48 -20.35 14.22 -22.33
CA MET A 48 -20.60 13.52 -23.59
C MET A 48 -21.15 12.12 -23.34
N SER A 49 -21.53 11.44 -24.42
CA SER A 49 -21.93 10.04 -24.35
C SER A 49 -20.82 9.15 -23.77
N ARG A 50 -21.23 8.00 -23.20
CA ARG A 50 -20.33 6.99 -22.60
C ARG A 50 -19.49 7.49 -21.41
N GLY A 51 -19.92 8.58 -20.76
CA GLY A 51 -19.27 9.12 -19.56
C GLY A 51 -17.94 9.82 -19.83
N LEU A 52 -17.79 10.37 -21.04
CA LEU A 52 -16.68 11.23 -21.44
C LEU A 52 -16.98 12.70 -21.13
N TRP A 53 -15.93 13.49 -20.97
CA TRP A 53 -15.96 14.93 -20.72
C TRP A 53 -15.07 15.62 -21.73
N LEU A 54 -15.61 16.61 -22.44
CA LEU A 54 -14.88 17.43 -23.39
C LEU A 54 -14.47 18.74 -22.73
N CYS A 55 -13.17 18.97 -22.58
CA CYS A 55 -12.65 20.24 -22.05
C CYS A 55 -13.01 21.41 -22.97
N ALA A 56 -13.49 22.52 -22.39
CA ALA A 56 -13.83 23.73 -23.13
C ALA A 56 -12.61 24.41 -23.75
N ASP A 57 -11.48 24.41 -23.03
CA ASP A 57 -10.29 25.19 -23.38
C ASP A 57 -9.44 24.48 -24.45
N CYS A 58 -9.10 23.20 -24.23
CA CYS A 58 -8.17 22.47 -25.11
C CYS A 58 -8.84 21.37 -25.96
N ARG A 59 -10.17 21.24 -25.88
CA ARG A 59 -10.97 20.23 -26.61
C ARG A 59 -10.54 18.77 -26.36
N HIS A 60 -9.75 18.52 -25.32
CA HIS A 60 -9.35 17.18 -24.93
C HIS A 60 -10.54 16.42 -24.34
N GLN A 61 -10.76 15.20 -24.80
CA GLN A 61 -11.76 14.29 -24.25
C GLN A 61 -11.12 13.39 -23.19
N THR A 62 -11.75 13.30 -22.04
CA THR A 62 -11.28 12.44 -20.94
C THR A 62 -12.45 11.77 -20.23
N SER A 63 -12.20 10.66 -19.54
CA SER A 63 -13.18 10.04 -18.66
C SER A 63 -12.74 10.20 -17.20
N VAL A 64 -13.67 9.99 -16.27
CA VAL A 64 -13.34 9.93 -14.85
C VAL A 64 -12.34 8.80 -14.50
N THR A 65 -12.22 7.78 -15.35
CA THR A 65 -11.31 6.64 -15.18
C THR A 65 -9.95 6.81 -15.87
N ALA A 66 -9.82 7.75 -16.81
CA ALA A 66 -8.58 7.97 -17.56
C ALA A 66 -7.47 8.49 -16.65
N GLY A 67 -6.27 7.93 -16.71
CA GLY A 67 -5.15 8.26 -15.82
C GLY A 67 -5.31 7.73 -14.39
N THR A 68 -6.18 6.75 -14.17
CA THR A 68 -6.41 6.14 -12.84
C THR A 68 -6.17 4.63 -12.87
N VAL A 69 -6.27 3.97 -11.71
CA VAL A 69 -6.28 2.51 -11.60
C VAL A 69 -7.30 1.83 -12.52
N PHE A 70 -8.43 2.49 -12.79
CA PHE A 70 -9.53 1.99 -13.62
C PHE A 70 -9.30 2.14 -15.13
N GLN A 71 -8.22 2.82 -15.54
CA GLN A 71 -7.92 3.01 -16.96
C GLN A 71 -7.79 1.66 -17.68
N ASP A 72 -8.33 1.63 -18.90
CA ASP A 72 -8.32 0.50 -19.83
C ASP A 72 -8.87 -0.81 -19.23
N SER A 73 -9.71 -0.68 -18.20
CA SER A 73 -10.41 -1.83 -17.62
C SER A 73 -11.67 -2.16 -18.43
N HIS A 74 -11.77 -3.41 -18.86
CA HIS A 74 -13.00 -3.98 -19.43
C HIS A 74 -13.97 -4.51 -18.38
N LEU A 75 -13.67 -4.32 -17.09
CA LEU A 75 -14.56 -4.73 -16.01
C LEU A 75 -15.47 -3.56 -15.63
N PRO A 76 -16.76 -3.84 -15.34
CA PRO A 76 -17.66 -2.84 -14.78
C PRO A 76 -17.09 -2.21 -13.50
N LEU A 77 -17.25 -0.90 -13.33
CA LEU A 77 -16.93 -0.21 -12.09
C LEU A 77 -17.69 -0.78 -10.89
N THR A 78 -18.91 -1.26 -11.08
CA THR A 78 -19.64 -1.97 -10.01
C THR A 78 -18.86 -3.18 -9.48
N THR A 79 -18.19 -3.95 -10.34
CA THR A 79 -17.29 -5.05 -9.95
C THR A 79 -16.06 -4.53 -9.19
N TRP A 80 -15.46 -3.43 -9.63
CA TRP A 80 -14.34 -2.80 -8.93
C TRP A 80 -14.72 -2.33 -7.52
N PHE A 81 -15.91 -1.75 -7.36
CA PHE A 81 -16.40 -1.28 -6.06
C PHE A 81 -16.61 -2.45 -5.10
N ARG A 82 -17.20 -3.56 -5.58
CA ARG A 82 -17.31 -4.81 -4.81
C ARG A 82 -15.95 -5.38 -4.43
N ALA A 83 -14.98 -5.35 -5.32
CA ALA A 83 -13.61 -5.78 -5.02
C ALA A 83 -12.95 -4.92 -3.95
N MET A 84 -13.03 -3.60 -4.07
CA MET A 84 -12.50 -2.67 -3.06
C MET A 84 -13.16 -2.88 -1.70
N TRP A 85 -14.48 -3.08 -1.67
CA TRP A 85 -15.21 -3.39 -0.45
C TRP A 85 -14.74 -4.71 0.17
N TYR A 86 -14.64 -5.77 -0.64
CA TYR A 86 -14.22 -7.08 -0.19
C TYR A 86 -12.82 -7.05 0.43
N VAL A 87 -11.83 -6.48 -0.29
CA VAL A 87 -10.44 -6.40 0.16
C VAL A 87 -10.29 -5.58 1.45
N THR A 88 -11.02 -4.47 1.58
CA THR A 88 -10.94 -3.61 2.77
C THR A 88 -11.72 -4.17 3.96
N SER A 89 -12.72 -5.01 3.72
CA SER A 89 -13.54 -5.64 4.76
C SER A 89 -12.87 -6.86 5.39
N GLN A 90 -12.15 -7.68 4.62
CA GLN A 90 -11.41 -8.82 5.17
C GLN A 90 -10.26 -8.33 6.04
N LYS A 91 -10.15 -8.73 7.32
CA LYS A 91 -9.06 -8.32 8.23
C LYS A 91 -7.72 -9.01 7.96
N ASN A 92 -7.76 -10.19 7.36
CA ASN A 92 -6.56 -10.99 7.10
C ASN A 92 -6.10 -10.87 5.65
N GLY A 93 -6.57 -9.88 4.88
CA GLY A 93 -6.21 -9.76 3.45
C GLY A 93 -6.98 -10.76 2.59
N VAL A 94 -6.71 -10.72 1.28
CA VAL A 94 -7.44 -11.50 0.27
C VAL A 94 -6.46 -12.13 -0.72
N SER A 95 -6.59 -13.45 -0.94
CA SER A 95 -5.90 -14.12 -2.04
C SER A 95 -6.59 -13.86 -3.38
N ALA A 96 -5.86 -13.90 -4.48
CA ALA A 96 -6.43 -13.72 -5.82
C ALA A 96 -7.51 -14.77 -6.14
N LEU A 97 -7.30 -16.02 -5.72
CA LEU A 97 -8.29 -17.08 -5.85
C LEU A 97 -9.55 -16.80 -5.00
N GLY A 98 -9.36 -16.28 -3.78
CA GLY A 98 -10.48 -15.86 -2.92
C GLY A 98 -11.31 -14.75 -3.55
N LEU A 99 -10.67 -13.71 -4.09
CA LEU A 99 -11.35 -12.62 -4.80
C LEU A 99 -12.06 -13.14 -6.06
N GLN A 100 -11.40 -14.00 -6.83
CA GLN A 100 -11.97 -14.59 -8.03
C GLN A 100 -13.29 -15.31 -7.72
N ARG A 101 -13.29 -16.17 -6.69
CA ARG A 101 -14.49 -16.92 -6.27
C ARG A 101 -15.57 -16.01 -5.71
N ALA A 102 -15.20 -15.06 -4.84
CA ALA A 102 -16.15 -14.16 -4.21
C ALA A 102 -16.90 -13.28 -5.22
N LEU A 103 -16.25 -12.87 -6.32
CA LEU A 103 -16.84 -12.00 -7.34
C LEU A 103 -17.25 -12.75 -8.62
N GLY A 104 -17.08 -14.07 -8.69
CA GLY A 104 -17.38 -14.85 -9.89
C GLY A 104 -16.55 -14.46 -11.11
N LEU A 105 -15.30 -14.02 -10.92
CA LEU A 105 -14.44 -13.61 -12.03
C LEU A 105 -14.00 -14.83 -12.84
N ARG A 106 -14.09 -14.70 -14.18
CA ARG A 106 -13.76 -15.80 -15.11
C ARG A 106 -12.29 -16.22 -15.09
N SER A 107 -11.38 -15.36 -14.62
CA SER A 107 -9.94 -15.61 -14.68
C SER A 107 -9.24 -15.22 -13.39
N TYR A 108 -8.36 -16.11 -12.93
CA TYR A 108 -7.42 -15.83 -11.84
C TYR A 108 -6.53 -14.62 -12.16
N LYS A 109 -6.05 -14.51 -13.41
CA LYS A 109 -5.17 -13.40 -13.83
C LYS A 109 -5.86 -12.05 -13.66
N THR A 110 -7.16 -11.99 -13.92
CA THR A 110 -7.97 -10.79 -13.72
C THR A 110 -8.07 -10.42 -12.24
N ALA A 111 -8.35 -11.38 -11.36
CA ALA A 111 -8.39 -11.16 -9.91
C ALA A 111 -7.03 -10.71 -9.37
N TRP A 112 -5.95 -11.36 -9.81
CA TRP A 112 -4.58 -11.03 -9.45
C TRP A 112 -4.19 -9.61 -9.89
N ALA A 113 -4.44 -9.25 -11.15
CA ALA A 113 -4.17 -7.92 -11.69
C ALA A 113 -4.98 -6.83 -10.97
N MET A 114 -6.23 -7.12 -10.64
CA MET A 114 -7.09 -6.24 -9.86
C MET A 114 -6.51 -5.98 -8.47
N LEU A 115 -6.10 -7.04 -7.76
CA LEU A 115 -5.47 -6.89 -6.44
C LEU A 115 -4.20 -6.04 -6.51
N HIS A 116 -3.30 -6.29 -7.46
CA HIS A 116 -2.08 -5.49 -7.60
C HIS A 116 -2.35 -4.02 -7.88
N LYS A 117 -3.30 -3.73 -8.77
CA LYS A 117 -3.77 -2.37 -9.00
C LYS A 117 -4.32 -1.71 -7.73
N LEU A 118 -5.11 -2.44 -6.94
CA LEU A 118 -5.63 -1.93 -5.65
C LEU A 118 -4.53 -1.75 -4.60
N ARG A 119 -3.52 -2.63 -4.56
CA ARG A 119 -2.36 -2.50 -3.66
C ARG A 119 -1.56 -1.24 -3.93
N ARG A 120 -1.35 -0.90 -5.21
CA ARG A 120 -0.77 0.40 -5.59
C ARG A 120 -1.61 1.57 -5.09
N ALA A 121 -2.94 1.47 -5.19
CA ALA A 121 -3.84 2.49 -4.64
C ALA A 121 -3.79 2.59 -3.11
N MET A 122 -3.36 1.55 -2.37
CA MET A 122 -3.28 1.61 -0.91
C MET A 122 -2.16 2.53 -0.39
N VAL A 123 -1.26 2.98 -1.26
CA VAL A 123 -0.23 3.97 -0.94
C VAL A 123 -0.73 5.36 -1.31
N ARG A 124 -1.00 6.19 -0.30
CA ARG A 124 -1.38 7.60 -0.51
C ARG A 124 -0.18 8.37 -1.10
N PRO A 125 -0.31 9.04 -2.25
CA PRO A 125 0.66 10.05 -2.69
C PRO A 125 0.80 11.12 -1.61
N GLY A 126 2.04 11.56 -1.32
CA GLY A 126 2.29 12.52 -0.23
C GLY A 126 1.83 12.02 1.15
N ARG A 127 1.95 10.70 1.43
CA ARG A 127 1.71 10.19 2.78
C ARG A 127 2.68 10.84 3.77
N ASP A 128 2.16 11.21 4.94
CA ASP A 128 2.97 11.82 5.99
C ASP A 128 4.06 10.83 6.44
N ARG A 129 5.20 11.36 6.85
CA ARG A 129 6.30 10.55 7.40
C ARG A 129 5.95 10.12 8.83
N LEU A 130 6.69 9.13 9.32
CA LEU A 130 6.64 8.71 10.72
C LEU A 130 7.36 9.76 11.59
N HIS A 131 6.95 9.93 12.84
CA HIS A 131 7.54 10.95 13.73
C HIS A 131 7.68 10.46 15.18
N GLY A 132 8.36 11.27 15.99
CA GLY A 132 8.58 11.00 17.41
C GLY A 132 9.69 9.96 17.59
N THR A 133 9.41 8.90 18.35
CA THR A 133 10.32 7.75 18.47
C THR A 133 9.90 6.65 17.52
N VAL A 134 10.82 6.21 16.67
CA VAL A 134 10.57 5.18 15.65
C VAL A 134 11.60 4.08 15.78
N GLU A 135 11.14 2.85 16.01
CA GLU A 135 11.99 1.66 15.94
C GLU A 135 12.20 1.29 14.47
N VAL A 136 13.44 0.97 14.09
CA VAL A 136 13.82 0.52 12.75
C VAL A 136 14.66 -0.74 12.84
N ASP A 137 14.29 -1.75 12.08
CA ASP A 137 15.00 -3.03 12.01
C ASP A 137 14.78 -3.68 10.63
N GLU A 138 15.58 -4.68 10.31
CA GLU A 138 15.48 -5.46 9.08
C GLU A 138 14.96 -6.88 9.31
N THR A 139 14.42 -7.49 8.25
CA THR A 139 14.11 -8.91 8.22
C THR A 139 14.28 -9.47 6.81
N TYR A 140 14.59 -10.75 6.75
CA TYR A 140 14.56 -11.52 5.50
C TYR A 140 13.19 -12.18 5.29
N TRP A 141 12.79 -12.29 4.02
CA TRP A 141 11.63 -13.02 3.53
C TRP A 141 12.01 -13.90 2.34
N GLY A 142 11.69 -15.19 2.41
CA GLY A 142 12.01 -16.18 1.38
C GLY A 142 12.17 -17.57 1.99
N SER A 143 12.31 -18.58 1.13
CA SER A 143 12.54 -19.98 1.53
C SER A 143 13.83 -20.15 2.31
N GLU A 144 13.95 -21.23 3.08
CA GLU A 144 15.23 -21.60 3.69
C GLU A 144 16.29 -21.89 2.61
N GLU A 145 17.48 -21.34 2.80
CA GLU A 145 18.64 -21.59 1.96
C GLU A 145 19.57 -22.54 2.71
N GLN A 146 19.98 -23.63 2.06
CA GLN A 146 20.94 -24.56 2.67
C GLN A 146 22.35 -23.96 2.62
N GLY A 147 23.08 -24.05 3.73
CA GLY A 147 24.50 -23.65 3.80
C GLY A 147 24.76 -22.16 4.09
N VAL A 148 23.74 -21.35 4.36
CA VAL A 148 23.92 -19.93 4.74
C VAL A 148 23.67 -19.70 6.23
N VAL A 149 24.51 -18.87 6.86
CA VAL A 149 24.46 -18.56 8.30
C VAL A 149 24.43 -17.04 8.52
N GLY A 150 23.60 -16.59 9.46
CA GLY A 150 23.49 -15.17 9.82
C GLY A 150 22.78 -14.33 8.76
N ARG A 151 23.42 -13.23 8.34
CA ARG A 151 22.89 -12.25 7.35
C ARG A 151 23.28 -12.56 5.90
N LEU A 152 24.01 -13.67 5.66
CA LEU A 152 24.32 -14.15 4.32
C LEU A 152 23.08 -14.83 3.74
N THR A 153 22.55 -14.32 2.63
CA THR A 153 21.41 -14.88 1.90
C THR A 153 21.55 -14.54 0.42
N TYR A 154 21.36 -15.51 -0.47
CA TYR A 154 21.48 -15.31 -1.92
C TYR A 154 20.14 -15.05 -2.59
N GLU A 155 19.05 -15.56 -2.02
CA GLU A 155 17.72 -15.56 -2.61
C GLU A 155 16.66 -14.96 -1.68
N LYS A 156 16.96 -14.57 -0.45
CA LYS A 156 15.95 -13.92 0.41
C LYS A 156 15.81 -12.44 0.08
N ALA A 157 14.57 -11.99 0.00
CA ALA A 157 14.25 -10.58 -0.07
C ALA A 157 14.51 -9.92 1.30
N LEU A 158 15.25 -8.83 1.30
CA LEU A 158 15.53 -8.04 2.48
C LEU A 158 14.48 -6.92 2.64
N ILE A 159 13.88 -6.82 3.82
CA ILE A 159 12.83 -5.85 4.14
C ILE A 159 13.31 -5.01 5.31
N VAL A 160 13.26 -3.69 5.17
CA VAL A 160 13.37 -2.77 6.32
C VAL A 160 11.98 -2.40 6.84
N VAL A 161 11.85 -2.37 8.16
CA VAL A 161 10.60 -2.11 8.88
C VAL A 161 10.83 -0.95 9.83
N ALA A 162 9.98 0.06 9.76
CA ALA A 162 9.89 1.13 10.75
C ALA A 162 8.54 1.10 11.47
N ALA A 163 8.55 1.30 12.79
CA ALA A 163 7.35 1.32 13.62
C ALA A 163 7.39 2.47 14.64
N GLU A 164 6.39 3.35 14.59
CA GLU A 164 6.20 4.42 15.57
C GLU A 164 5.91 3.85 16.96
N GLU A 165 6.49 4.48 17.97
CA GLU A 165 6.09 4.36 19.36
C GLU A 165 4.81 5.18 19.61
N ASP A 166 3.75 4.51 20.10
CA ASP A 166 2.44 5.12 20.43
C ASP A 166 2.05 4.69 21.85
N GLY A 167 2.67 5.35 22.85
CA GLY A 167 2.65 4.91 24.24
C GLY A 167 3.18 3.47 24.37
N GLY A 168 2.47 2.61 25.11
CA GLY A 168 2.80 1.17 25.18
C GLY A 168 2.48 0.37 23.91
N GLY A 169 1.91 1.03 22.88
CA GLY A 169 1.49 0.41 21.63
C GLY A 169 2.40 0.72 20.45
N ILE A 170 1.95 0.29 19.28
CA ILE A 170 2.58 0.57 17.99
C ILE A 170 1.73 1.64 17.30
N GLY A 171 2.35 2.66 16.72
CA GLY A 171 1.67 3.66 15.91
C GLY A 171 1.47 3.19 14.47
N ARG A 172 1.88 4.03 13.52
CA ARG A 172 1.97 3.68 12.09
C ARG A 172 3.30 2.99 11.81
N ILE A 173 3.30 2.21 10.74
CA ILE A 173 4.47 1.48 10.25
C ILE A 173 4.80 1.86 8.81
N ARG A 174 6.05 1.60 8.41
CA ARG A 174 6.52 1.65 7.02
C ARG A 174 7.36 0.41 6.76
N LEU A 175 7.19 -0.17 5.58
CA LEU A 175 7.93 -1.35 5.12
C LEU A 175 8.40 -1.09 3.70
N ARG A 176 9.59 -1.56 3.38
CA ARG A 176 10.13 -1.49 2.01
C ARG A 176 11.12 -2.62 1.80
N ARG A 177 11.11 -3.23 0.62
CA ARG A 177 12.21 -4.08 0.20
C ARG A 177 13.43 -3.21 -0.11
N ILE A 178 14.61 -3.62 0.33
CA ILE A 178 15.87 -2.93 0.07
C ILE A 178 16.84 -3.89 -0.62
N PRO A 179 17.76 -3.38 -1.48
CA PRO A 179 18.67 -4.23 -2.22
C PRO A 179 19.75 -4.85 -1.34
N ASP A 180 20.16 -4.17 -0.26
CA ASP A 180 21.25 -4.56 0.63
C ASP A 180 21.15 -3.87 2.00
N LEU A 181 22.05 -4.23 2.91
CA LEU A 181 22.23 -3.60 4.23
C LEU A 181 23.27 -2.47 4.22
N SER A 182 23.46 -1.79 3.07
CA SER A 182 24.34 -0.64 3.03
C SER A 182 23.76 0.54 3.80
N GLN A 183 24.65 1.42 4.26
CA GLN A 183 24.27 2.69 4.88
C GLN A 183 23.38 3.52 3.94
N ALA A 184 23.68 3.54 2.63
CA ALA A 184 22.89 4.25 1.62
C ALA A 184 21.45 3.73 1.55
N SER A 185 21.26 2.40 1.47
CA SER A 185 19.93 1.76 1.43
C SER A 185 19.10 2.07 2.67
N LEU A 186 19.70 1.95 3.86
CA LEU A 186 19.02 2.14 5.14
C LEU A 186 18.74 3.62 5.43
N HIS A 187 19.73 4.50 5.24
CA HIS A 187 19.55 5.95 5.43
C HIS A 187 18.56 6.50 4.42
N GLY A 188 18.60 6.05 3.16
CA GLY A 188 17.62 6.42 2.15
C GLY A 188 16.20 6.00 2.51
N PHE A 189 16.02 4.84 3.17
CA PHE A 189 14.71 4.47 3.71
C PHE A 189 14.27 5.41 4.84
N ILE A 190 15.14 5.61 5.83
CA ILE A 190 14.85 6.45 7.00
C ILE A 190 14.50 7.88 6.58
N ALA A 191 15.29 8.48 5.69
CA ALA A 191 15.06 9.81 5.14
C ALA A 191 13.70 9.95 4.44
N GLN A 192 13.25 8.91 3.73
CA GLN A 192 11.95 8.93 3.04
C GLN A 192 10.78 8.63 3.98
N ALA A 193 11.00 7.80 5.00
CA ALA A 193 9.95 7.25 5.85
C ALA A 193 9.72 8.04 7.15
N ILE A 194 10.73 8.73 7.67
CA ILE A 194 10.76 9.31 9.02
C ILE A 194 11.09 10.81 8.94
N GLU A 195 10.36 11.63 9.69
CA GLU A 195 10.57 13.08 9.78
C GLU A 195 11.93 13.39 10.42
N PRO A 196 12.76 14.27 9.84
CA PRO A 196 13.96 14.78 10.48
C PRO A 196 13.65 15.35 11.88
N GLY A 197 14.58 15.21 12.81
CA GLY A 197 14.40 15.55 14.22
C GLY A 197 13.76 14.45 15.07
N SER A 198 13.31 13.36 14.46
CA SER A 198 12.81 12.18 15.19
C SER A 198 13.93 11.39 15.86
N THR A 199 13.58 10.61 16.88
CA THR A 199 14.46 9.60 17.49
C THR A 199 14.31 8.29 16.73
N VAL A 200 15.41 7.82 16.15
CA VAL A 200 15.48 6.54 15.44
C VAL A 200 16.17 5.52 16.34
N ARG A 201 15.44 4.47 16.73
CA ARG A 201 15.93 3.39 17.59
C ARG A 201 16.24 2.15 16.75
N THR A 202 17.48 1.69 16.74
CA THR A 202 17.93 0.55 15.93
C THR A 202 18.68 -0.48 16.75
N ASP A 203 18.99 -1.61 16.14
CA ASP A 203 19.86 -2.63 16.71
C ASP A 203 21.35 -2.19 16.66
N GLY A 204 22.24 -3.17 16.88
CA GLY A 204 23.67 -2.98 16.84
C GLY A 204 24.29 -2.89 15.44
N LEU A 205 23.54 -2.92 14.33
CA LEU A 205 24.11 -2.93 12.99
C LEU A 205 24.86 -1.61 12.67
N ASN A 206 26.12 -1.73 12.24
CA ASN A 206 26.98 -0.58 11.95
C ASN A 206 26.49 0.29 10.80
N ALA A 207 25.67 -0.26 9.90
CA ALA A 207 25.11 0.48 8.77
C ALA A 207 24.10 1.57 9.17
N TYR A 208 23.66 1.61 10.44
CA TYR A 208 22.86 2.71 10.99
C TYR A 208 23.70 3.85 11.58
N LEU A 209 25.03 3.73 11.64
CA LEU A 209 25.89 4.78 12.17
C LEU A 209 25.89 6.02 11.26
N GLY A 210 26.05 7.21 11.84
CA GLY A 210 26.12 8.46 11.07
C GLY A 210 24.77 8.92 10.51
N LEU A 211 23.66 8.61 11.18
CA LEU A 211 22.32 9.08 10.83
C LEU A 211 22.20 10.60 11.02
N GLU A 212 22.40 11.36 9.93
CA GLU A 212 22.29 12.82 9.95
C GLU A 212 20.83 13.29 10.03
N GLY A 213 20.57 14.30 10.86
CA GLY A 213 19.24 14.88 11.03
C GLY A 213 18.30 14.08 11.95
N TYR A 214 18.81 13.08 12.67
CA TYR A 214 18.05 12.26 13.60
C TYR A 214 18.78 12.09 14.94
N THR A 215 18.04 11.85 16.02
CA THR A 215 18.62 11.34 17.26
C THR A 215 18.72 9.81 17.17
N HIS A 216 19.93 9.27 17.12
CA HIS A 216 20.14 7.82 17.01
C HIS A 216 20.24 7.14 18.38
N ASP A 217 19.20 6.38 18.76
CA ASP A 217 19.16 5.54 19.98
C ASP A 217 19.57 4.10 19.63
N ARG A 218 20.86 3.81 19.71
CA ARG A 218 21.40 2.48 19.37
C ARG A 218 21.23 1.50 20.53
N ARG A 219 20.52 0.40 20.29
CA ARG A 219 20.30 -0.66 21.27
C ARG A 219 21.20 -1.88 20.98
N ILE A 220 22.29 -1.99 21.73
CA ILE A 220 23.23 -3.13 21.63
C ILE A 220 22.96 -4.10 22.79
N GLN A 221 22.54 -5.33 22.48
CA GLN A 221 22.34 -6.34 23.52
C GLN A 221 23.71 -6.89 23.98
N ARG A 222 24.17 -6.51 25.17
CA ARG A 222 25.42 -7.04 25.76
C ARG A 222 25.21 -8.32 26.60
N ARG A 223 24.01 -8.54 27.15
CA ARG A 223 23.56 -9.76 27.85
C ARG A 223 22.04 -9.91 27.65
N GLN A 224 21.57 -11.11 27.30
CA GLN A 224 20.14 -11.44 27.28
C GLN A 224 19.65 -11.56 28.73
N LEU A 225 19.10 -10.49 29.30
CA LEU A 225 18.19 -10.62 30.44
C LEU A 225 16.87 -11.14 29.89
N GLN A 226 16.37 -12.25 30.45
CA GLN A 226 15.15 -12.91 30.02
C GLN A 226 13.97 -11.90 30.02
N GLY A 227 13.38 -11.63 28.86
CA GLY A 227 12.17 -10.79 28.73
C GLY A 227 12.38 -9.37 28.16
N GLU A 228 13.61 -8.86 28.05
CA GLU A 228 13.86 -7.55 27.43
C GLU A 228 14.06 -7.66 25.91
N HIS A 229 13.01 -7.31 25.17
CA HIS A 229 13.09 -7.10 23.73
C HIS A 229 13.51 -5.65 23.47
N LEU A 230 14.66 -5.44 22.83
CA LEU A 230 15.21 -4.09 22.58
C LEU A 230 14.40 -3.29 21.56
N LEU A 231 13.76 -3.99 20.62
CA LEU A 231 12.97 -3.42 19.52
C LEU A 231 11.61 -4.14 19.41
N PRO A 232 10.79 -4.11 20.49
CA PRO A 232 9.61 -4.98 20.62
C PRO A 232 8.55 -4.68 19.56
N ARG A 233 8.46 -3.45 19.04
CA ARG A 233 7.41 -3.03 18.10
C ARG A 233 7.72 -3.55 16.71
N VAL A 234 8.92 -3.29 16.19
CA VAL A 234 9.32 -3.80 14.87
C VAL A 234 9.38 -5.33 14.85
N HIS A 235 9.87 -5.99 15.90
CA HIS A 235 9.85 -7.46 15.98
C HIS A 235 8.43 -8.03 15.95
N ARG A 236 7.48 -7.37 16.61
CA ARG A 236 6.06 -7.74 16.55
C ARG A 236 5.46 -7.51 15.16
N VAL A 237 5.81 -6.40 14.50
CA VAL A 237 5.38 -6.11 13.12
C VAL A 237 5.90 -7.17 12.15
N VAL A 238 7.20 -7.52 12.23
CA VAL A 238 7.83 -8.59 11.43
C VAL A 238 7.12 -9.93 11.64
N SER A 239 6.85 -10.30 12.89
CA SER A 239 6.14 -11.54 13.24
C SER A 239 4.72 -11.59 12.63
N LEU A 240 3.99 -10.47 12.68
CA LEU A 240 2.66 -10.35 12.09
C LEU A 240 2.70 -10.38 10.56
N LEU A 241 3.69 -9.74 9.95
CA LEU A 241 3.90 -9.75 8.51
C LEU A 241 4.14 -11.18 8.01
N LYS A 242 5.10 -11.90 8.59
CA LYS A 242 5.42 -13.29 8.20
C LYS A 242 4.19 -14.20 8.35
N ARG A 243 3.46 -14.08 9.46
CA ARG A 243 2.21 -14.83 9.67
C ARG A 243 1.15 -14.52 8.61
N TRP A 244 1.01 -13.25 8.23
CA TRP A 244 0.05 -12.84 7.22
C TRP A 244 0.42 -13.35 5.83
N LEU A 245 1.69 -13.23 5.42
CA LEU A 245 2.18 -13.72 4.13
C LEU A 245 1.99 -15.25 4.02
N LEU A 246 2.32 -16.00 5.07
CA LEU A 246 2.13 -17.46 5.09
C LEU A 246 0.64 -17.85 5.19
N GLY A 247 -0.13 -17.21 6.06
CA GLY A 247 -1.52 -17.60 6.30
C GLY A 247 -2.46 -17.26 5.14
N THR A 248 -2.33 -16.07 4.55
CA THR A 248 -3.25 -15.57 3.53
C THR A 248 -2.81 -15.93 2.11
N HIS A 249 -1.49 -15.96 1.89
CA HIS A 249 -0.93 -16.19 0.55
C HIS A 249 -0.19 -17.52 0.43
N GLN A 250 -0.14 -18.33 1.49
CA GLN A 250 0.44 -19.68 1.48
C GLN A 250 1.90 -19.71 0.98
N GLY A 251 2.63 -18.60 1.16
CA GLY A 251 4.00 -18.46 0.67
C GLY A 251 4.13 -18.27 -0.85
N ALA A 252 3.04 -18.24 -1.62
CA ALA A 252 3.04 -18.09 -3.08
C ALA A 252 3.24 -16.64 -3.53
N ILE A 253 4.28 -15.97 -3.04
CA ILE A 253 4.63 -14.59 -3.37
C ILE A 253 6.04 -14.56 -3.97
N GLY A 254 6.12 -14.27 -5.27
CA GLY A 254 7.39 -13.95 -5.93
C GLY A 254 8.00 -12.68 -5.35
N GLN A 255 9.33 -12.66 -5.22
CA GLN A 255 10.07 -11.55 -4.61
C GLN A 255 9.90 -10.24 -5.38
N GLU A 256 9.78 -10.34 -6.70
CA GLU A 256 9.53 -9.24 -7.63
C GLU A 256 8.20 -8.52 -7.34
N HIS A 257 7.25 -9.21 -6.70
CA HIS A 257 5.94 -8.66 -6.37
C HIS A 257 5.79 -8.27 -4.91
N LEU A 258 6.80 -8.56 -4.06
CA LEU A 258 6.72 -8.42 -2.61
C LEU A 258 6.31 -7.01 -2.18
N ASP A 259 6.79 -5.99 -2.87
CA ASP A 259 6.51 -4.58 -2.56
C ASP A 259 5.00 -4.28 -2.51
N TYR A 260 4.21 -4.85 -3.43
CA TYR A 260 2.75 -4.70 -3.43
C TYR A 260 2.11 -5.29 -2.17
N TYR A 261 2.64 -6.39 -1.65
CA TYR A 261 2.14 -7.05 -0.44
C TYR A 261 2.57 -6.28 0.82
N LEU A 262 3.76 -5.69 0.82
CA LEU A 262 4.20 -4.78 1.89
C LEU A 262 3.32 -3.54 1.97
N ASP A 263 2.91 -3.00 0.82
CA ASP A 263 1.97 -1.87 0.74
C ASP A 263 0.59 -2.24 1.30
N GLU A 264 0.06 -3.42 0.94
CA GLU A 264 -1.19 -3.93 1.50
C GLU A 264 -1.08 -4.07 3.02
N PHE A 265 -0.05 -4.76 3.50
CA PHE A 265 0.14 -4.98 4.93
C PHE A 265 0.25 -3.65 5.69
N THR A 266 1.03 -2.71 5.17
CA THR A 266 1.18 -1.35 5.73
C THR A 266 -0.15 -0.61 5.79
N PHE A 267 -0.94 -0.62 4.72
CA PHE A 267 -2.24 0.04 4.68
C PHE A 267 -3.20 -0.50 5.72
N ARG A 268 -3.26 -1.84 5.83
CA ARG A 268 -4.15 -2.56 6.74
C ARG A 268 -3.75 -2.33 8.19
N PHE A 269 -2.45 -2.46 8.48
CA PHE A 269 -1.92 -2.25 9.82
C PHE A 269 -2.15 -0.80 10.28
N ASN A 270 -1.87 0.19 9.44
CA ASN A 270 -2.04 1.61 9.80
C ASN A 270 -3.50 2.02 9.98
N ARG A 271 -4.46 1.18 9.57
CA ARG A 271 -5.90 1.42 9.71
C ARG A 271 -6.60 0.40 10.61
N ARG A 272 -5.84 -0.43 11.34
CA ARG A 272 -6.37 -1.52 12.19
C ARG A 272 -7.29 -1.04 13.31
N LYS A 273 -7.09 0.19 13.81
CA LYS A 273 -7.95 0.83 14.82
C LYS A 273 -9.26 1.39 14.24
N SER A 274 -9.45 1.39 12.90
CA SER A 274 -10.69 1.88 12.29
C SER A 274 -11.87 0.98 12.63
N THR A 275 -12.92 1.54 13.22
CA THR A 275 -14.18 0.84 13.48
C THR A 275 -15.09 0.77 12.26
N SER A 276 -14.89 1.65 11.26
CA SER A 276 -15.68 1.70 10.03
C SER A 276 -14.97 1.00 8.88
N ARG A 277 -15.62 -0.04 8.32
CA ARG A 277 -15.17 -0.69 7.05
C ARG A 277 -15.43 0.21 5.85
N GLY A 278 -16.56 0.92 5.85
CA GLY A 278 -16.91 1.93 4.86
C GLY A 278 -15.85 2.99 4.66
N LYS A 279 -15.24 3.45 5.74
CA LYS A 279 -14.15 4.43 5.69
C LYS A 279 -12.90 3.86 4.99
N LEU A 280 -12.60 2.58 5.15
CA LEU A 280 -11.47 1.94 4.46
C LEU A 280 -11.73 1.84 2.96
N PHE A 281 -12.93 1.40 2.58
CA PHE A 281 -13.40 1.42 1.20
C PHE A 281 -13.25 2.83 0.61
N TYR A 282 -13.83 3.84 1.27
CA TYR A 282 -13.76 5.24 0.86
C TYR A 282 -12.33 5.72 0.61
N ARG A 283 -11.41 5.45 1.55
CA ARG A 283 -10.00 5.84 1.40
C ARG A 283 -9.34 5.13 0.23
N LEU A 284 -9.66 3.87 -0.02
CA LEU A 284 -9.14 3.13 -1.18
C LEU A 284 -9.68 3.70 -2.49
N VAL A 285 -10.98 4.03 -2.59
CA VAL A 285 -11.55 4.65 -3.80
C VAL A 285 -10.93 6.04 -4.06
N GLN A 286 -10.82 6.86 -3.02
CA GLN A 286 -10.15 8.17 -3.11
C GLN A 286 -8.73 8.05 -3.68
N GLN A 287 -7.98 7.04 -3.25
CA GLN A 287 -6.62 6.85 -3.73
C GLN A 287 -6.58 6.23 -5.14
N ALA A 288 -7.52 5.34 -5.47
CA ALA A 288 -7.59 4.68 -6.78
C ALA A 288 -7.77 5.68 -7.94
N VAL A 289 -8.39 6.85 -7.69
CA VAL A 289 -8.52 7.93 -8.67
C VAL A 289 -7.33 8.90 -8.73
N GLN A 290 -6.36 8.75 -7.83
CA GLN A 290 -5.15 9.59 -7.74
C GLN A 290 -3.87 8.84 -8.12
N VAL A 291 -3.96 7.52 -8.30
CA VAL A 291 -2.82 6.67 -8.66
C VAL A 291 -2.85 6.34 -10.14
N GLU A 292 -1.72 6.60 -10.80
CA GLU A 292 -1.52 6.35 -12.22
C GLU A 292 -1.75 4.88 -12.59
N PRO A 293 -2.22 4.60 -13.81
CA PRO A 293 -2.47 3.24 -14.28
C PRO A 293 -1.18 2.41 -14.35
N VAL A 294 -1.35 1.09 -14.33
CA VAL A 294 -0.30 0.13 -14.64
C VAL A 294 -0.87 -0.93 -15.57
N THR A 295 -0.09 -1.33 -16.58
CA THR A 295 -0.51 -2.36 -17.52
C THR A 295 -0.27 -3.75 -16.93
N PHE A 296 -0.97 -4.77 -17.45
CA PHE A 296 -0.71 -6.15 -17.04
C PHE A 296 0.73 -6.58 -17.37
N ALA A 297 1.24 -6.17 -18.53
CA ALA A 297 2.61 -6.48 -18.97
C ALA A 297 3.68 -5.95 -18.00
N SER A 298 3.52 -4.72 -17.49
CA SER A 298 4.44 -4.18 -16.50
C SER A 298 4.25 -4.77 -15.10
N MET A 299 3.07 -5.30 -14.77
CA MET A 299 2.85 -5.99 -13.49
C MET A 299 3.52 -7.37 -13.44
N ILE A 300 3.51 -8.14 -14.54
CA ILE A 300 4.17 -9.47 -14.60
C ILE A 300 5.69 -9.39 -14.68
N ARG A 301 6.25 -8.23 -15.05
CA ARG A 301 7.69 -7.95 -15.07
C ARG A 301 7.96 -6.65 -14.30
N PRO A 302 7.86 -6.68 -12.95
CA PRO A 302 8.18 -5.51 -12.14
C PRO A 302 9.63 -5.09 -12.43
N GLN A 303 9.88 -3.78 -12.56
CA GLN A 303 11.25 -3.29 -12.68
C GLN A 303 12.08 -3.77 -11.49
N SER A 304 13.32 -4.18 -11.75
CA SER A 304 14.28 -4.52 -10.70
C SER A 304 14.46 -3.33 -9.76
N LEU A 305 14.75 -3.59 -8.48
CA LEU A 305 15.16 -2.55 -7.54
C LEU A 305 16.35 -1.82 -8.19
N GLY A 306 16.12 -0.58 -8.65
CA GLY A 306 17.18 0.23 -9.22
C GLY A 306 18.23 0.47 -8.15
N VAL A 307 19.48 0.16 -8.47
CA VAL A 307 20.65 0.61 -7.71
C VAL A 307 20.77 2.11 -8.04
N GLY A 308 20.19 2.95 -7.19
CA GLY A 308 20.17 4.40 -7.32
C GLY A 308 20.48 5.04 -5.99
#